data_AF-A0A0F9BTP7-F1
#
_entry.id   AF-A0A0F9BTP7-F1
#
_cell.length_a   1.000
_cell.length_b   1.000
_cell.length_c   1.000
_cell.angle_alpha   90.00
_cell.angle_beta   90.00
_cell.angle_gamma   90.00
#
_symmetry.space_group_name_H-M   'P 1'
#
loop_
_entity.id
_entity.type
_entity.pdbx_description
1 polymer ?
#
loop_
_entity_poly.entity_id
_entity_poly.type
_entity_poly.pdbx_seq_one_letter_code
_entity_poly.pdbx_strand_id
1 'polypeptide(L)' 'MTNEAIDSEGNILCPKCGGQLWFYRIYQEELTKGEDILNIEYAEWDHEEVACPSCDYKPEYKWVGEAVVLV' A
#
# COMPACT_ATOMS: atom_id res chain seq x y z
N MET A 1 -2.18 18.38 -11.68
CA MET A 1 -2.80 18.69 -10.37
C MET A 1 -3.57 17.44 -10.01
N THR A 2 -3.04 16.60 -9.12
CA THR A 2 -3.75 15.41 -8.64
C THR A 2 -4.84 15.88 -7.67
N ASN A 3 -6.08 15.42 -7.89
CA ASN A 3 -7.25 15.75 -7.04
C ASN A 3 -7.24 14.86 -5.79
N GLU A 4 -6.14 14.86 -5.04
CA GLU A 4 -6.04 14.08 -3.81
C GLU A 4 -6.72 14.85 -2.68
N ALA A 5 -7.75 14.26 -2.07
CA ALA A 5 -8.37 14.80 -0.88
C ALA A 5 -7.46 14.51 0.32
N ILE A 6 -7.11 15.55 1.08
CA ILE A 6 -6.21 15.48 2.23
C ILE A 6 -6.96 15.96 3.47
N ASP A 7 -6.86 15.25 4.58
CA ASP A 7 -7.46 15.67 5.85
C ASP A 7 -6.64 16.76 6.57
N SER A 8 -7.11 17.23 7.73
CA SER A 8 -6.42 18.27 8.50
C SER A 8 -5.05 17.86 9.04
N GLU A 9 -4.75 16.57 9.05
CA GLU A 9 -3.49 16.01 9.55
C GLU A 9 -2.51 15.69 8.41
N GLY A 10 -2.93 15.86 7.16
CA GLY A 10 -2.12 15.59 5.99
C GLY A 10 -2.28 14.17 5.42
N ASN A 11 -3.25 13.38 5.89
CA ASN A 11 -3.48 12.04 5.38
C ASN A 11 -4.22 12.09 4.04
N ILE A 12 -3.79 11.25 3.10
CA ILE A 12 -4.46 11.09 1.80
C ILE A 12 -5.71 10.22 1.99
N LEU A 13 -6.85 10.75 1.55
CA LEU A 13 -8.14 10.08 1.65
C LEU A 13 -8.48 9.31 0.37
N CYS A 14 -9.13 8.18 0.56
CA CYS A 14 -9.66 7.33 -0.49
C CYS A 14 -10.72 8.10 -1.28
N PRO A 15 -10.59 8.22 -2.61
CA PRO A 15 -11.56 8.94 -3.42
C PRO A 15 -12.92 8.24 -3.50
N LYS A 16 -13.03 6.97 -3.07
CA LYS A 16 -14.28 6.21 -3.11
C LYS A 16 -15.10 6.29 -1.82
N CYS A 17 -14.45 6.22 -0.66
CA CYS A 17 -15.16 6.14 0.62
C CYS A 17 -14.75 7.21 1.63
N GLY A 18 -13.76 8.05 1.32
CA GLY A 18 -13.24 9.09 2.21
C GLY A 18 -12.40 8.56 3.38
N GLY A 19 -12.17 7.25 3.49
CA GLY A 19 -11.28 6.65 4.50
C GLY A 19 -9.81 6.83 4.14
N GLN A 20 -8.90 6.67 5.10
CA GLN A 20 -7.46 6.83 4.87
C GLN A 20 -6.89 5.79 3.88
N LEU A 21 -6.03 6.25 2.96
CA LEU A 21 -5.20 5.36 2.13
C LEU A 21 -3.90 4.99 2.83
N TRP A 22 -3.44 3.77 2.58
CA TRP A 22 -2.24 3.20 3.17
C TRP A 22 -1.30 2.72 2.09
N PHE A 23 0.00 2.95 2.29
CA PHE A 23 1.06 2.38 1.48
C PHE A 23 1.63 1.14 2.19
N TYR A 24 1.50 -0.01 1.57
CA TYR A 24 1.97 -1.29 2.08
C TYR A 24 3.24 -1.71 1.35
N ARG A 25 4.22 -2.17 2.13
CA ARG A 25 5.33 -2.98 1.64
C ARG A 25 5.10 -4.41 2.11
N ILE A 26 4.91 -5.30 1.17
CA ILE A 26 4.41 -6.65 1.40
C ILE A 26 5.52 -7.63 1.03
N TYR A 27 5.83 -8.49 1.99
CA TYR A 27 6.64 -9.66 1.75
C TYR A 27 5.77 -10.77 1.16
N GLN A 28 6.23 -11.41 0.08
CA GLN A 28 5.52 -12.50 -0.60
C GLN A 28 6.41 -13.73 -0.67
N GLU A 29 6.00 -14.77 0.06
CA GLU A 29 6.61 -16.09 -0.04
C GLU A 29 5.62 -17.10 -0.61
N GLU A 30 6.13 -18.04 -1.40
CA GLU A 30 5.33 -19.17 -1.88
C GLU A 30 4.96 -20.08 -0.71
N LEU A 31 3.65 -20.29 -0.50
CA LEU A 31 3.19 -21.24 0.50
C LEU A 31 3.38 -22.68 0.01
N THR A 32 4.37 -23.37 0.56
CA THR A 32 4.53 -24.82 0.34
C THR A 32 3.96 -25.62 1.51
N LYS A 33 3.48 -26.83 1.23
CA LYS A 33 2.85 -27.68 2.24
C LYS A 33 3.91 -28.24 3.20
N GLY A 34 3.86 -27.85 4.47
CA GLY A 34 4.68 -28.41 5.54
C GLY A 34 5.90 -27.56 5.93
N GLU A 35 6.09 -26.41 5.30
CA GLU A 35 7.07 -25.41 5.72
C GLU A 35 6.48 -24.47 6.78
N ASP A 36 7.33 -24.05 7.72
CA ASP A 36 6.99 -23.08 8.76
C ASP A 36 7.22 -21.66 8.25
N ILE A 37 6.12 -20.91 8.12
CA ILE A 37 6.07 -19.54 7.58
C ILE A 37 6.84 -18.55 8.49
N LEU A 38 7.22 -18.94 9.71
CA LEU A 38 7.91 -18.06 10.65
C LEU A 38 9.42 -17.94 10.42
N ASN A 39 10.00 -18.71 9.50
CA ASN A 39 11.44 -18.80 9.29
C ASN A 39 11.95 -17.89 8.15
N ILE A 40 11.41 -16.69 8.07
CA ILE A 40 11.73 -15.70 7.02
C ILE A 40 13.01 -14.97 7.42
N GLU A 41 14.16 -15.54 7.06
CA GLU A 41 15.46 -14.92 7.24
C GLU A 41 15.73 -13.91 6.10
N TYR A 42 15.26 -12.68 6.30
CA TYR A 42 15.58 -11.50 5.49
C TYR A 42 15.12 -11.52 4.03
N ALA A 43 14.24 -10.59 3.67
CA ALA A 43 14.15 -10.19 2.27
C ALA A 43 13.74 -8.74 2.10
N GLU A 44 14.27 -8.16 1.03
CA GLU A 44 13.76 -6.95 0.41
C GLU A 44 12.25 -7.13 0.12
N TRP A 45 11.49 -6.03 0.14
CA TRP A 45 10.05 -6.08 -0.08
C TRP A 45 9.73 -6.55 -1.50
N ASP A 46 8.99 -7.64 -1.65
CA ASP A 46 8.65 -8.21 -2.96
C ASP A 46 7.58 -7.39 -3.69
N HIS A 47 6.72 -6.71 -2.94
CA HIS A 47 5.58 -5.99 -3.49
C HIS A 47 5.29 -4.70 -2.72
N GLU A 48 4.88 -3.67 -3.46
CA GLU A 48 4.42 -2.41 -2.91
C GLU A 48 3.02 -2.09 -3.45
N GLU A 49 2.09 -1.69 -2.60
CA GLU A 49 0.76 -1.26 -3.03
C GLU A 49 0.19 -0.11 -2.20
N VAL A 50 -0.64 0.74 -2.83
CA VAL A 50 -1.52 1.66 -2.10
C VAL A 50 -2.91 1.03 -2.05
N ALA A 51 -3.52 0.97 -0.87
CA ALA A 51 -4.88 0.47 -0.73
C ALA A 51 -5.68 1.21 0.35
N CYS A 52 -7.00 1.20 0.19
CA CYS A 52 -7.95 1.62 1.21
C CYS A 52 -8.47 0.38 1.95
N PRO A 53 -8.09 0.16 3.22
CA PRO A 53 -8.55 -1.01 3.98
C PRO A 53 -10.05 -0.96 4.30
N SER A 54 -10.70 0.21 4.15
CA SER A 54 -12.13 0.36 4.42
C SER A 54 -13.03 -0.11 3.28
N CYS A 55 -12.57 -0.07 2.02
CA CYS A 55 -13.39 -0.42 0.85
C CYS A 55 -12.63 -1.22 -0.23
N ASP A 56 -11.43 -1.70 0.10
CA ASP A 56 -10.53 -2.47 -0.77
C ASP A 56 -10.16 -1.78 -2.09
N TYR A 57 -10.38 -0.46 -2.19
CA TYR A 57 -9.98 0.31 -3.36
C TYR A 57 -8.46 0.44 -3.43
N LYS A 58 -7.88 -0.01 -4.54
CA LYS A 58 -6.44 0.06 -4.83
C LYS A 58 -6.20 1.08 -5.95
N PRO A 59 -5.86 2.35 -5.64
CA PRO A 59 -5.52 3.33 -6.67
C PRO A 59 -4.19 2.98 -7.35
N GLU A 60 -4.06 3.40 -8.60
CA GLU A 60 -2.75 3.44 -9.26
C GLU A 60 -1.90 4.53 -8.61
N TYR A 61 -0.59 4.30 -8.54
CA TYR A 61 0.36 5.25 -7.98
C TYR A 61 1.72 5.14 -8.68
N LYS A 62 2.56 6.14 -8.47
CA LYS A 62 3.95 6.13 -8.92
C LYS A 62 4.87 6.80 -7.89
N TRP A 63 6.15 6.46 -7.96
CA TRP A 63 7.19 7.15 -7.23
C TRP A 63 7.64 8.42 -7.97
N VAL A 64 7.73 9.53 -7.25
CA VAL A 64 8.31 10.80 -7.71
C VAL A 64 9.37 11.23 -6.70
N GLY A 65 10.63 10.85 -6.96
CA GLY A 65 11.69 10.95 -5.96
C GLY A 65 11.40 10.00 -4.79
N GLU A 66 11.36 10.55 -3.57
CA GLU A 66 11.04 9.79 -2.35
C GLU A 66 9.55 9.82 -1.99
N ALA A 67 8.68 10.37 -2.86
CA ALA A 67 7.25 10.48 -2.61
C ALA A 67 6.42 9.51 -3.45
N VAL A 68 5.36 8.97 -2.85
CA VAL A 68 4.29 8.23 -3.56
C VAL A 68 3.20 9.23 -3.98
N VAL A 69 2.79 9.19 -5.24
CA VAL A 69 1.75 10.07 -5.80
C VAL A 69 0.71 9.22 -6.51
N LEU A 70 -0.58 9.44 -6.26
CA LEU A 70 -1.66 8.75 -6.95
C LEU A 70 -1.77 9.21 -8.41
N VAL A 71 -2.11 8.29 -9.32
CA VAL A 71 -2.22 8.54 -10.76
C VAL A 71 -3.67 8.70 -11.20
#